data_AF-K7G4P6-F1
#
_entry.id   AF-K7G4P6-F1
#
_cell.length_a   1.000
_cell.length_b   1.000
_cell.length_c   1.000
_cell.angle_alpha   90.00
_cell.angle_beta   90.00
_cell.angle_gamma   90.00
#
_symmetry.space_group_name_H-M   'P 1'
#
loop_
_entity.id
_entity.type
_entity.pdbx_description
1 polymer ?
#
loop_
_entity_poly.entity_id
_entity_poly.type
_entity_poly.pdbx_seq_one_letter_code
_entity_poly.pdbx_strand_id
1 'polypeptide(L)'
;MQEKAKEIYMTFLSSKASFQVNVEGQSRLNETILEAPHPLMFQKLQDQIFNLMKYDSYSRFLKSDIFLKHKRAEEQEENSSEAQTIAKRASRIYNT
;
A
#
# COMPACT_ATOMS: atom_id res chain seq x y z
N MET A 1 4.78 2.93 -24.03
CA MET A 1 3.75 1.99 -23.52
C MET A 1 4.19 0.54 -23.68
N GLN A 2 4.63 0.13 -24.88
CA GLN A 2 5.08 -1.25 -25.14
C GLN A 2 6.29 -1.67 -24.29
N GLU A 3 7.30 -0.80 -24.14
CA GLU A 3 8.48 -1.08 -23.30
C GLU A 3 8.09 -1.35 -21.85
N LYS A 4 7.26 -0.48 -21.25
CA LYS A 4 6.76 -0.70 -19.89
C LYS A 4 5.87 -1.94 -19.76
N ALA A 5 5.02 -2.24 -20.74
CA ALA A 5 4.23 -3.46 -20.72
C ALA A 5 5.12 -4.72 -20.71
N LYS A 6 6.18 -4.72 -21.52
CA LYS A 6 7.16 -5.80 -21.57
C LYS A 6 7.95 -5.93 -20.26
N GLU A 7 8.39 -4.81 -19.69
CA GLU A 7 9.09 -4.78 -18.40
C GLU A 7 8.23 -5.37 -17.27
N ILE A 8 6.96 -4.96 -17.18
CA ILE A 8 6.01 -5.49 -16.19
C ILE A 8 5.82 -6.99 -16.39
N TYR A 9 5.60 -7.42 -17.63
CA TYR A 9 5.40 -8.84 -17.94
C TYR A 9 6.63 -9.67 -17.55
N MET A 10 7.83 -9.27 -17.99
CA MET A 10 9.05 -10.03 -17.71
C MET A 10 9.43 -10.06 -16.23
N THR A 11 9.12 -9.00 -15.49
CA THR A 11 9.50 -8.89 -14.07
C THR A 11 8.53 -9.60 -13.14
N PHE A 12 7.22 -9.61 -13.46
CA PHE A 12 6.17 -10.03 -12.54
C PHE A 12 5.22 -11.13 -13.04
N LEU A 13 5.08 -11.32 -14.37
CA LEU A 13 4.04 -12.21 -14.92
C LEU A 13 4.59 -13.39 -15.72
N SER A 14 5.79 -13.26 -16.29
CA SER A 14 6.44 -14.35 -17.01
C SER A 14 6.60 -15.58 -16.11
N SER A 15 6.51 -16.78 -16.69
CA SER A 15 6.80 -18.03 -15.98
C SER A 15 8.24 -18.12 -15.49
N LYS A 16 9.13 -17.26 -15.99
CA LYS A 16 10.54 -17.14 -15.61
C LYS A 16 10.83 -15.86 -14.80
N ALA A 17 9.80 -15.14 -14.37
CA ALA A 17 9.95 -13.88 -13.65
C ALA A 17 10.55 -14.09 -12.26
N SER A 18 11.60 -13.33 -11.92
CA SER A 18 12.24 -13.38 -10.59
C SER A 18 11.32 -12.89 -9.47
N PHE A 19 10.37 -12.01 -9.79
CA PHE A 19 9.40 -11.46 -8.85
C PHE A 19 7.98 -11.85 -9.24
N GLN A 20 7.78 -13.10 -9.69
CA GLN A 20 6.48 -13.57 -10.14
C GLN A 20 5.40 -13.34 -9.06
N VAL A 21 4.33 -12.63 -9.44
CA VAL A 21 3.24 -12.31 -8.52
C VAL A 21 2.14 -13.37 -8.56
N ASN A 22 1.52 -13.61 -7.40
CA ASN A 22 0.45 -14.59 -7.27
C ASN A 22 -0.90 -14.02 -7.77
N VAL A 23 -1.28 -14.37 -9.00
CA VAL A 23 -2.58 -14.00 -9.60
C VAL A 23 -3.27 -15.23 -10.20
N GLU A 24 -4.60 -15.19 -10.25
CA GLU A 24 -5.38 -16.29 -10.80
C GLU A 24 -5.23 -16.31 -12.33
N GLY A 25 -5.13 -17.51 -12.91
CA GLY A 25 -5.00 -17.64 -14.35
C GLY A 25 -3.60 -17.28 -14.91
N GLN A 26 -2.57 -17.19 -14.05
CA GLN A 26 -1.16 -17.03 -14.48
C GLN A 26 -0.77 -17.98 -15.63
N SER A 27 -1.23 -19.24 -15.58
CA SER A 27 -0.95 -20.23 -16.62
C SER A 27 -1.49 -19.87 -18.02
N ARG A 28 -2.45 -18.95 -18.09
CA ARG A 28 -3.05 -18.45 -19.34
C ARG A 28 -2.35 -17.19 -19.85
N LEU A 29 -1.47 -16.58 -19.05
CA LEU A 29 -0.69 -15.41 -19.45
C LEU A 29 0.51 -15.84 -20.28
N ASN A 30 0.58 -15.37 -21.52
CA ASN A 30 1.66 -15.60 -22.46
C ASN A 30 2.09 -14.26 -23.08
N GLU A 31 3.14 -14.28 -23.91
CA GLU A 31 3.67 -13.06 -24.53
C GLU A 31 2.67 -12.40 -25.50
N THR A 32 1.58 -13.08 -25.91
CA THR A 32 0.59 -12.48 -26.83
C THR A 32 -0.15 -11.31 -26.21
N ILE A 33 -0.21 -11.22 -24.88
CA ILE A 33 -0.74 -10.02 -24.20
C ILE A 33 0.06 -8.75 -24.56
N LEU A 34 1.33 -8.90 -24.98
CA LEU A 34 2.22 -7.79 -25.36
C LEU A 34 2.05 -7.34 -26.83
N GLU A 35 1.27 -8.06 -27.64
CA GLU A 35 1.04 -7.71 -29.05
C GLU A 35 0.23 -6.42 -29.20
N ALA A 36 -0.75 -6.20 -28.31
CA ALA A 36 -1.62 -5.03 -28.30
C ALA A 36 -1.60 -4.32 -26.93
N PRO A 37 -0.49 -3.65 -26.57
CA PRO A 37 -0.38 -2.99 -25.28
C PRO A 37 -1.39 -1.85 -25.17
N HIS A 38 -2.17 -1.84 -24.10
CA HIS A 38 -3.13 -0.79 -23.79
C HIS A 38 -3.15 -0.47 -22.29
N PRO A 39 -3.59 0.73 -21.86
CA PRO A 39 -3.47 1.17 -20.47
C PRO A 39 -4.14 0.26 -19.43
N LEU A 40 -5.15 -0.52 -19.84
CA LEU A 40 -5.96 -1.37 -18.96
C LEU A 40 -5.60 -2.86 -19.04
N MET A 41 -4.54 -3.23 -19.78
CA MET A 41 -4.22 -4.63 -20.09
C MET A 41 -3.93 -5.48 -18.84
N PHE A 42 -3.46 -4.84 -17.76
CA PHE A 42 -3.18 -5.50 -16.49
C PHE A 42 -4.21 -5.19 -15.39
N GLN A 43 -5.30 -4.47 -15.69
CA GLN A 43 -6.25 -4.00 -14.67
C GLN A 43 -6.77 -5.16 -13.80
N LYS A 44 -7.22 -6.25 -14.44
CA LYS A 44 -7.73 -7.42 -13.72
C LYS A 44 -6.67 -8.06 -12.82
N LEU A 45 -5.42 -8.15 -13.29
CA LEU A 45 -4.31 -8.71 -12.52
C LEU A 45 -3.93 -7.80 -11.35
N GLN A 46 -3.95 -6.49 -11.57
CA GLN A 46 -3.75 -5.49 -10.53
C GLN A 46 -4.83 -5.56 -9.45
N ASP A 47 -6.10 -5.72 -9.82
CA ASP A 47 -7.21 -5.84 -8.88
C ASP A 47 -7.06 -7.10 -7.99
N GLN A 48 -6.59 -8.21 -8.57
CA GLN A 48 -6.30 -9.43 -7.81
C GLN A 48 -5.17 -9.22 -6.80
N ILE A 49 -4.05 -8.61 -7.21
CA ILE A 49 -2.94 -8.29 -6.30
C ILE A 49 -3.37 -7.29 -5.23
N PHE A 50 -4.15 -6.28 -5.59
CA PHE A 50 -4.67 -5.31 -4.64
C PHE A 50 -5.50 -5.99 -3.55
N ASN A 51 -6.44 -6.85 -3.93
CA ASN A 51 -7.26 -7.58 -2.97
C ASN A 51 -6.43 -8.55 -2.12
N LEU A 52 -5.51 -9.30 -2.74
CA LEU A 52 -4.58 -10.17 -2.02
C LEU A 52 -3.82 -9.40 -0.93
N MET A 53 -3.20 -8.28 -1.30
CA MET A 53 -2.47 -7.44 -0.34
C MET A 53 -3.40 -6.84 0.71
N LYS A 54 -4.57 -6.32 0.32
CA LYS A 54 -5.53 -5.69 1.23
C LYS A 54 -5.94 -6.64 2.35
N TYR A 55 -6.21 -7.90 2.03
CA TYR A 55 -6.72 -8.87 3.01
C TYR A 55 -5.63 -9.63 3.76
N ASP A 56 -4.42 -9.72 3.21
CA ASP A 56 -3.29 -10.39 3.86
C ASP A 56 -2.23 -9.38 4.38
N SER A 57 -1.30 -8.96 3.52
CA SER A 57 -0.14 -8.15 3.91
C SER A 57 -0.52 -6.83 4.60
N TYR A 58 -1.53 -6.11 4.09
CA TYR A 58 -1.99 -4.86 4.66
C TYR A 58 -2.67 -5.07 6.03
N SER A 59 -3.49 -6.12 6.17
CA SER A 59 -4.09 -6.51 7.45
C SER A 59 -3.02 -6.85 8.49
N ARG A 60 -1.95 -7.56 8.09
CA ARG A 60 -0.79 -7.83 8.95
C ARG A 60 0.01 -6.57 9.27
N PHE A 61 0.19 -5.67 8.29
CA PHE A 61 0.90 -4.41 8.47
C PHE A 61 0.23 -3.52 9.53
N LEU A 62 -1.09 -3.36 9.51
CA LEU A 62 -1.83 -2.57 10.50
C LEU A 62 -1.73 -3.11 11.93
N LYS A 63 -1.41 -4.41 12.09
CA LYS A 63 -1.17 -5.05 13.38
C LYS A 63 0.32 -5.12 13.76
N SER A 64 1.20 -4.74 12.85
CA SER A 64 2.64 -4.84 13.05
C SER A 64 3.16 -3.75 14.00
N ASP A 65 4.26 -4.05 14.67
CA ASP A 65 4.93 -3.08 15.55
C ASP A 65 5.35 -1.81 14.83
N ILE A 66 5.69 -1.90 13.54
CA ILE A 66 6.11 -0.73 12.74
C ILE A 66 4.96 0.27 12.70
N PHE A 67 3.78 -0.16 12.27
CA PHE A 67 2.61 0.70 12.20
C PHE A 67 2.17 1.17 13.60
N LEU A 68 2.10 0.27 14.59
CA LEU A 68 1.65 0.60 15.93
C LEU A 68 2.61 1.52 16.70
N LYS A 69 3.91 1.53 16.39
CA LYS A 69 4.87 2.49 16.96
C LYS A 69 4.63 3.88 16.39
N HIS A 70 4.47 4.01 15.07
CA HIS A 70 4.18 5.31 14.45
C HIS A 70 2.84 5.88 14.91
N LYS A 71 1.78 5.06 14.92
CA LYS A 71 0.46 5.48 15.39
C LYS A 71 0.49 6.02 16.83
N ARG A 72 1.21 5.35 17.74
CA ARG A 72 1.36 5.82 19.13
C ARG A 72 2.14 7.12 19.23
N ALA A 73 3.14 7.34 18.37
CA ALA A 73 3.90 8.58 18.35
C ALA A 73 2.98 9.75 17.92
N GLU A 74 2.17 9.56 16.88
CA GLU A 74 1.19 10.54 16.43
C GLU A 74 0.16 10.88 17.53
N GLU A 75 -0.42 9.87 18.19
CA GLU A 75 -1.37 10.08 19.30
C GLU A 75 -0.75 10.80 20.50
N GLN A 76 0.55 10.59 20.77
CA GLN A 76 1.27 11.28 21.84
C GLN A 76 1.57 12.75 21.49
N GLU A 77 1.88 13.04 20.23
CA GLU A 77 2.04 14.42 19.75
C GLU A 77 0.73 15.21 19.84
N GLU A 78 -0.39 14.61 19.43
CA GLU A 78 -1.72 15.22 19.54
C GLU A 78 -2.10 15.47 21.00
N ASN A 79 -2.00 14.47 21.88
CA ASN A 79 -2.33 14.63 23.31
C ASN A 79 -1.44 15.64 24.03
N SER A 80 -0.16 15.72 23.69
CA SER A 80 0.77 16.70 24.28
C SER A 80 0.40 18.13 23.89
N SER A 81 0.01 18.34 22.63
CA SER A 81 -0.41 19.65 22.11
C SER A 81 -1.71 20.15 22.76
N GLU A 82 -2.67 19.25 22.98
CA GLU A 82 -3.93 19.57 23.67
C GLU A 82 -3.70 19.85 25.15
N ALA A 83 -2.88 19.04 25.84
CA ALA A 83 -2.53 19.26 27.25
C ALA A 83 -1.85 20.62 27.45
N GLN A 84 -0.94 21.04 26.56
CA GLN A 84 -0.33 22.37 26.59
C GLN A 84 -1.34 23.50 26.36
N THR A 85 -2.33 23.27 25.49
CA THR A 85 -3.38 24.26 25.20
C THR A 85 -4.34 24.42 26.38
N ILE A 86 -4.75 23.31 27.00
CA ILE A 86 -5.57 23.30 28.21
C ILE A 86 -4.82 23.98 29.36
N ALA A 87 -3.54 23.66 29.56
CA ALA A 87 -2.72 24.29 30.59
C ALA A 87 -2.62 25.82 30.40
N LYS A 88 -2.37 26.29 29.16
CA LYS A 88 -2.33 27.73 28.85
C LYS A 88 -3.68 28.42 29.08
N ARG A 89 -4.80 27.75 28.78
CA ARG A 89 -6.15 28.29 29.04
C ARG A 89 -6.44 28.38 30.54
N ALA A 90 -6.15 27.32 31.30
CA ALA A 90 -6.34 27.29 32.75
C ALA A 90 -5.52 28.39 33.45
N SER A 91 -4.23 28.54 33.11
CA SER A 91 -3.36 29.56 33.70
C SER A 91 -3.82 31.01 33.43
N ARG A 92 -4.53 31.27 32.32
CA ARG A 92 -5.12 32.60 32.06
C ARG A 92 -6.32 32.91 32.95
N ILE A 93 -7.10 31.88 33.31
CA ILE A 93 -8.31 32.03 34.13
C ILE A 93 -7.96 32.37 35.60
N TYR A 94 -6.87 31.80 36.12
CA TYR A 94 -6.48 32.01 37.53
C TYR A 94 -5.63 33.27 37.79
N ASN A 95 -5.12 33.92 36.73
CA ASN A 95 -4.26 35.11 36.83
C ASN A 95 -4.98 36.42 36.45
N THR A 96 -6.32 36.42 36.41
CA THR A 96 -7.17 37.62 36.27
C THR A 96 -7.93 37.83 37.57
#